data_AF-A0A090Q3U1-F1
#
_entry.id   AF-A0A090Q3U1-F1
#
_cell.length_a   1.000
_cell.length_b   1.000
_cell.length_c   1.000
_cell.angle_alpha   90.00
_cell.angle_beta   90.00
_cell.angle_gamma   90.00
#
_symmetry.space_group_name_H-M   'P 1'
#
loop_
_entity.id
_entity.type
_entity.pdbx_description
1 polymer ?
#
loop_
_entity_poly.entity_id
_entity_poly.type
_entity_poly.pdbx_seq_one_letter_code
_entity_poly.pdbx_strand_id
1 'polypeptide(L)'
;MDYQTVFTSVKKCGKCLIVTEEPSDNGFSRGLQGRIQEECFKELDAPVMLIGSENMPAIPLNSTLEQTMIPSTEKVKNKIEEVLNY
;
A
#
# COMPACT_ATOMS: atom_id res chain seq x y z
N MET A 1 6.02 5.52 -14.15
CA MET A 1 6.05 4.31 -13.29
C MET A 1 6.62 3.17 -14.10
N ASP A 2 7.57 2.43 -13.54
CA ASP A 2 8.15 1.25 -14.18
C ASP A 2 7.40 -0.02 -13.75
N TYR A 3 6.38 -0.39 -14.52
CA TYR A 3 5.52 -1.54 -14.22
C TYR A 3 6.23 -2.88 -14.39
N GLN A 4 7.18 -3.01 -15.33
CA GLN A 4 7.82 -4.29 -15.61
C GLN A 4 8.62 -4.78 -14.39
N THR A 5 9.37 -3.86 -13.77
CA THR A 5 10.12 -4.15 -12.55
C THR A 5 9.19 -4.56 -11.40
N VAL A 6 8.08 -3.83 -11.22
CA VAL A 6 7.08 -4.15 -10.18
C VAL A 6 6.47 -5.53 -10.41
N PHE A 7 5.96 -5.81 -11.60
CA PHE A 7 5.32 -7.09 -11.90
C PHE A 7 6.27 -8.27 -11.78
N THR A 8 7.52 -8.12 -12.22
CA THR A 8 8.54 -9.16 -12.08
C THR A 8 8.79 -9.51 -10.62
N SER A 9 8.86 -8.50 -9.75
CA SER A 9 9.04 -8.69 -8.32
C SER A 9 7.80 -9.32 -7.66
N VAL A 10 6.60 -8.84 -7.99
CA VAL A 10 5.34 -9.38 -7.46
C VAL A 10 5.16 -10.85 -7.85
N LYS A 11 5.39 -11.21 -9.12
CA LYS A 11 5.29 -12.59 -9.59
C LYS A 11 6.31 -13.53 -8.93
N LYS A 12 7.44 -12.99 -8.47
CA LYS A 12 8.44 -13.75 -7.70
C LYS A 12 8.04 -13.94 -6.24
N CYS A 13 7.48 -12.91 -5.61
CA CYS A 13 7.21 -12.88 -4.17
C CYS A 13 5.81 -13.38 -3.79
N GLY A 14 4.85 -13.35 -4.71
CA GLY A 14 3.45 -13.75 -4.48
C GLY A 14 2.63 -12.80 -3.60
N LYS A 15 3.27 -11.84 -2.93
CA LYS A 15 2.62 -10.87 -2.03
C LYS A 15 3.16 -9.47 -2.27
N CYS A 16 2.29 -8.45 -2.17
CA CYS A 16 2.64 -7.06 -2.44
C CYS A 16 1.93 -6.10 -1.47
N LEU A 17 2.69 -5.18 -0.89
CA LEU A 17 2.19 -4.05 -0.12
C LEU A 17 2.68 -2.75 -0.76
N ILE A 18 1.73 -1.89 -1.14
CA ILE A 18 2.02 -0.53 -1.61
C ILE A 18 2.00 0.40 -0.40
N VAL A 19 3.00 1.27 -0.30
CA VAL A 19 3.13 2.28 0.77
C VAL A 19 3.18 3.67 0.13
N THR A 20 2.39 4.62 0.63
CA THR A 20 2.37 6.01 0.16
C THR A 20 2.14 6.98 1.31
N GLU A 21 2.60 8.23 1.20
CA GLU A 21 2.27 9.29 2.17
C GLU A 21 0.91 9.94 1.88
N GLU A 22 0.32 9.69 0.70
CA GLU A 22 -0.98 10.24 0.32
C GLU A 22 -2.16 9.43 0.91
N PRO A 23 -3.37 10.02 0.98
CA PRO A 23 -4.59 9.29 1.31
C PRO A 23 -4.83 8.09 0.38
N SER A 24 -5.23 6.96 0.96
CA SER A 24 -5.24 5.66 0.26
C SER A 24 -6.49 5.37 -0.59
N ASP A 25 -7.59 6.11 -0.41
CA ASP A 25 -8.87 5.72 -1.05
C ASP A 25 -9.01 6.19 -2.50
N ASN A 26 -8.44 7.33 -2.88
CA ASN A 26 -8.71 7.95 -4.18
C ASN A 26 -7.45 8.48 -4.86
N GLY A 27 -6.33 7.76 -4.71
CA GLY A 27 -5.02 8.18 -5.19
C GLY A 27 -4.43 7.29 -6.29
N PHE A 28 -3.28 7.74 -6.79
CA PHE A 28 -2.47 6.98 -7.76
C PHE A 28 -2.16 5.56 -7.29
N SER A 29 -1.85 5.40 -5.99
CA SER A 29 -1.52 4.12 -5.37
C SER A 29 -2.66 3.11 -5.45
N ARG A 30 -3.92 3.55 -5.47
CA ARG A 30 -5.07 2.67 -5.67
C ARG A 30 -5.21 2.22 -7.12
N GLY A 31 -4.92 3.10 -8.07
CA GLY A 31 -4.80 2.72 -9.48
C GLY A 31 -3.68 1.70 -9.71
N LEU A 32 -2.53 1.89 -9.07
CA LEU A 32 -1.42 0.93 -9.09
C LEU A 32 -1.84 -0.42 -8.50
N GLN A 33 -2.52 -0.41 -7.35
CA GLN A 33 -3.04 -1.62 -6.71
C GLN A 33 -3.90 -2.44 -7.68
N GLY A 34 -4.88 -1.80 -8.32
CA GLY A 34 -5.73 -2.44 -9.31
C GLY A 34 -4.93 -3.00 -10.49
N ARG A 35 -3.96 -2.23 -10.99
CA ARG A 35 -3.12 -2.67 -12.12
C ARG A 35 -2.26 -3.88 -11.79
N ILE A 36 -1.64 -3.93 -10.61
CA ILE A 36 -0.89 -5.11 -10.15
C ILE A 36 -1.84 -6.30 -9.99
N GLN A 37 -3.02 -6.08 -9.39
CA GLN A 37 -4.01 -7.11 -9.16
C GLN A 37 -4.48 -7.75 -10.48
N GLU A 38 -4.72 -6.97 -11.53
CA GLU A 38 -5.09 -7.46 -12.86
C GLU A 38 -3.96 -8.25 -13.53
N GLU A 39 -2.74 -7.70 -13.55
CA GLU A 39 -1.61 -8.23 -14.34
C GLU A 39 -0.90 -9.41 -13.66
N CYS A 40 -1.05 -9.55 -12.35
CA CYS A 40 -0.40 -10.57 -11.52
C CYS A 40 -1.39 -11.48 -10.77
N PHE A 41 -2.68 -11.47 -11.14
CA PHE A 41 -3.74 -12.17 -10.41
C PHE A 41 -3.41 -13.65 -10.12
N LYS A 42 -2.81 -14.35 -11.10
CA LYS A 42 -2.55 -15.79 -11.00
C LYS A 42 -1.35 -16.12 -10.11
N GLU A 43 -0.48 -15.15 -9.89
CA GLU A 43 0.75 -15.31 -9.12
C GLU A 43 0.61 -14.78 -7.69
N LEU A 44 -0.51 -14.16 -7.34
CA LEU A 44 -0.74 -13.56 -6.02
C LEU A 44 -1.32 -14.58 -5.02
N ASP A 45 -0.62 -14.76 -3.90
CA ASP A 45 -1.05 -15.56 -2.75
C ASP A 45 -1.91 -14.76 -1.74
N ALA A 46 -1.87 -13.43 -1.84
CA ALA A 46 -2.61 -12.50 -1.01
C ALA A 46 -3.09 -11.31 -1.87
N PRO A 47 -4.18 -10.60 -1.48
CA PRO A 47 -4.56 -9.37 -2.16
C PRO A 47 -3.40 -8.38 -2.12
N VAL A 48 -3.20 -7.63 -3.21
CA VAL A 48 -2.27 -6.49 -3.19
C VAL A 48 -2.83 -5.51 -2.18
N MET A 49 -2.14 -5.27 -1.06
CA MET A 49 -2.60 -4.33 -0.03
C MET A 49 -2.00 -2.95 -0.25
N LEU A 50 -2.68 -1.93 0.28
CA LEU A 50 -2.26 -0.54 0.22
C LEU A 50 -2.33 0.04 1.63
N ILE A 51 -1.26 0.68 2.07
CA ILE A 51 -1.24 1.55 3.25
C ILE A 51 -0.84 2.96 2.81
N GLY A 52 -1.66 3.92 3.22
CA GLY A 52 -1.44 5.34 2.98
C GLY A 52 -1.81 6.16 4.21
N SER A 53 -1.80 7.48 4.07
CA SER A 53 -2.36 8.35 5.11
C SER A 53 -3.87 8.14 5.26
N GLU A 54 -4.37 8.48 6.44
CA GLU A 54 -5.82 8.50 6.70
C GLU A 54 -6.55 9.46 5.75
N ASN A 55 -7.75 9.08 5.31
CA ASN A 55 -8.57 9.91 4.42
C ASN A 55 -9.23 11.03 5.23
N MET A 56 -8.55 12.17 5.30
CA MET A 56 -8.98 13.36 6.05
C MET A 56 -9.12 14.58 5.12
N PRO A 57 -10.02 15.54 5.43
CA PRO A 57 -10.22 16.73 4.61
C PRO A 57 -9.02 17.70 4.63
N ALA A 58 -8.21 17.65 5.69
CA ALA A 58 -7.03 18.48 5.86
C ALA A 58 -6.00 17.78 6.75
N ILE A 59 -4.72 18.14 6.57
CA ILE A 59 -3.62 17.70 7.43
C ILE A 59 -3.75 18.41 8.80
N PRO A 60 -3.74 17.66 9.92
CA PRO A 60 -3.78 18.27 11.25
C PRO A 60 -2.55 19.15 11.51
N LEU A 61 -2.76 20.35 12.09
CA LEU A 61 -1.66 21.22 12.52
C LEU A 61 -1.04 20.80 13.87
N ASN A 62 -1.72 19.90 14.59
CA ASN A 62 -1.19 19.31 15.81
C ASN A 62 -0.27 18.14 15.43
N SER A 63 0.99 18.19 15.88
CA SER A 63 2.01 17.21 15.53
C SER A 63 1.67 15.77 15.94
N THR A 64 1.00 15.59 17.07
CA THR A 64 0.53 14.26 17.50
C THR A 64 -0.52 13.74 16.52
N LEU A 65 -1.49 14.56 16.12
CA LEU A 65 -2.52 14.17 15.16
C LEU A 65 -1.94 13.92 13.77
N GLU A 66 -0.99 14.73 13.32
CA GLU A 66 -0.28 14.51 12.05
C GLU A 66 0.46 13.15 12.02
N GLN A 67 1.16 12.80 13.10
CA GLN A 67 1.80 11.49 13.23
C GLN A 67 0.79 10.33 13.22
N THR A 68 -0.40 10.53 13.79
CA THR A 68 -1.46 9.52 13.71
C THR A 68 -2.08 9.42 12.32
N MET A 69 -2.00 10.46 11.49
CA MET A 69 -2.51 10.44 10.12
C MET A 69 -1.55 9.74 9.15
N ILE A 70 -0.24 10.01 9.24
CA ILE A 70 0.76 9.54 8.28
C ILE A 70 1.19 8.09 8.60
N PRO A 71 1.55 7.26 7.60
CA PRO A 71 2.17 5.96 7.85
C PRO A 71 3.44 6.09 8.70
N SER A 72 3.64 5.12 9.59
CA SER A 72 4.84 5.01 10.41
C SER A 72 5.45 3.63 10.23
N THR A 73 6.71 3.47 10.65
CA THR A 73 7.40 2.16 10.62
C THR A 73 6.58 1.08 11.32
N GLU A 74 5.95 1.40 12.45
CA GLU A 74 5.11 0.47 13.21
C GLU A 74 3.83 0.09 12.43
N LYS A 75 3.12 1.07 11.88
CA LYS A 75 1.91 0.82 11.07
C LYS A 75 2.22 -0.04 9.83
N VAL A 76 3.33 0.28 9.15
CA VAL A 76 3.78 -0.47 7.96
C VAL A 76 4.20 -1.89 8.36
N LYS A 77 4.92 -2.06 9.47
CA LYS A 77 5.31 -3.39 9.97
C LYS A 77 4.07 -4.26 10.23
N ASN A 78 3.07 -3.73 10.95
CA ASN A 78 1.84 -4.47 11.24
C ASN A 78 1.10 -4.88 9.95
N LYS A 79 1.09 -3.98 8.95
CA LYS A 79 0.48 -4.29 7.64
C LYS A 79 1.26 -5.33 6.85
N ILE A 80 2.59 -5.34 6.93
CA ILE A 80 3.43 -6.40 6.36
C ILE A 80 3.10 -7.74 7.02
N GLU A 81 3.00 -7.80 8.34
CA GLU A 81 2.63 -9.02 9.07
C GLU A 81 1.24 -9.53 8.66
N GLU A 82 0.26 -8.64 8.47
CA GLU A 82 -1.07 -9.00 7.94
C GLU A 82 -0.98 -9.63 6.55
N VAL A 83 -0.23 -9.02 5.63
CA VAL A 83 -0.03 -9.55 4.27
C VAL A 83 0.66 -10.91 4.31
N LEU A 84 1.71 -11.06 5.13
CA LEU A 84 2.48 -12.29 5.24
C LEU A 84 1.64 -13.46 5.80
N ASN A 85 0.69 -13.18 6.70
CA ASN A 85 -0.17 -14.17 7.36
C ASN A 85 -1.52 -14.42 6.65
N TYR A 86 -1.80 -13.75 5.53
CA TYR A 86 -2.94 -14.05 4.66
C TYR A 86 -2.81 -15.46 4.06
#